data_AF-A0A962C0X1-F1
#
_entry.id   AF-A0A962C0X1-F1
#
_cell.length_a   1.000
_cell.length_b   1.000
_cell.length_c   1.000
_cell.angle_alpha   90.00
_cell.angle_beta   90.00
_cell.angle_gamma   90.00
#
_symmetry.space_group_name_H-M   'P 1'
#
loop_
_entity.id
_entity.type
_entity.pdbx_description
1 polymer ?
#
loop_
_entity_poly.entity_id
_entity_poly.type
_entity_poly.pdbx_seq_one_letter_code
_entity_poly.pdbx_strand_id
1 'polypeptide(L)'
;QVILHNHPVNAQRQRAGKLSVNSLWFWGAGRLPDHVRSVLDGVISQDPLLAALAKQAAIPFGANAAPQPLPPTAGLASMEAAWDQDWLARLGIETSTRVLLDLGHVQSLAEADAHGFSDLVHGLSARRLDDLLIDTADGVQLHWRNPHRWRFWRSRLPA
;
A
#
# COMPACT_ATOMS: atom_id res chain seq x y z
N GLN A 1 -9.32 -17.86 34.48
CA GLN A 1 -8.56 -16.61 34.20
C GLN A 1 -9.24 -15.43 34.90
N VAL A 2 -8.71 -14.95 36.03
CA VAL A 2 -9.40 -13.95 36.90
C VAL A 2 -9.24 -12.50 36.38
N ILE A 3 -8.13 -12.20 35.70
CA ILE A 3 -7.78 -10.84 35.28
C ILE A 3 -8.76 -10.26 34.25
N LEU A 4 -9.08 -11.00 33.19
CA LEU A 4 -10.03 -10.51 32.18
C LEU A 4 -11.46 -10.44 32.73
N HIS A 5 -11.83 -11.40 33.57
CA HIS A 5 -13.15 -11.45 34.16
C HIS A 5 -13.44 -10.20 35.02
N ASN A 6 -12.47 -9.80 35.85
CA ASN A 6 -12.59 -8.66 36.76
C ASN A 6 -12.11 -7.33 36.15
N HIS A 7 -11.81 -7.29 34.85
CA HIS A 7 -11.28 -6.09 34.22
C HIS A 7 -12.31 -4.95 34.25
N PRO A 8 -11.95 -3.72 34.66
CA PRO A 8 -12.88 -2.59 34.78
C PRO A 8 -13.69 -2.28 33.50
N VAL A 9 -13.10 -2.54 32.33
CA VAL A 9 -13.79 -2.40 31.04
C VAL A 9 -14.96 -3.38 30.91
N ASN A 10 -14.86 -4.60 31.43
CA ASN A 10 -15.98 -5.55 31.42
C ASN A 10 -17.11 -5.10 32.36
N ALA A 11 -16.79 -4.50 33.51
CA ALA A 11 -17.79 -3.88 34.38
C ALA A 11 -18.50 -2.71 33.68
N GLN A 12 -17.78 -1.86 32.93
CA GLN A 12 -18.38 -0.80 32.12
C GLN A 12 -19.26 -1.35 30.99
N ARG A 13 -18.80 -2.39 30.29
CA ARG A 13 -19.57 -3.07 29.23
C ARG A 13 -20.88 -3.63 29.77
N GLN A 14 -20.85 -4.31 30.91
CA GLN A 14 -22.04 -4.86 31.56
C GLN A 14 -23.03 -3.77 31.97
N ARG A 15 -22.56 -2.65 32.55
CA ARG A 15 -23.42 -1.49 32.85
C ARG A 15 -24.07 -0.90 31.59
N ALA A 16 -23.40 -1.00 30.45
CA ALA A 16 -23.92 -0.59 29.15
C ALA A 16 -24.72 -1.70 28.42
N GLY A 17 -25.06 -2.82 29.08
CA GLY A 17 -25.78 -3.95 28.48
C GLY A 17 -25.00 -4.76 27.43
N LYS A 18 -23.68 -4.54 27.33
CA LYS A 18 -22.79 -5.25 26.38
C LYS A 18 -22.21 -6.51 27.03
N LEU A 19 -21.99 -7.54 26.21
CA LEU A 19 -21.35 -8.79 26.63
C LEU A 19 -19.90 -8.54 27.09
N SER A 20 -19.47 -9.25 28.14
CA SER A 20 -18.07 -9.24 28.61
C SER A 20 -17.14 -9.92 27.62
N VAL A 21 -15.94 -9.38 27.45
CA VAL A 21 -14.84 -10.02 26.72
C VAL A 21 -13.86 -10.56 27.75
N ASN A 22 -14.07 -11.80 28.19
CA ASN A 22 -13.38 -12.39 29.34
C ASN A 22 -12.57 -13.66 29.03
N SER A 23 -12.51 -14.03 27.75
CA SER A 23 -11.78 -15.19 27.25
C SER A 23 -10.89 -14.77 26.08
N LEU A 24 -9.68 -15.31 26.02
CA LEU A 24 -8.82 -15.24 24.84
C LEU A 24 -8.75 -16.65 24.24
N TRP A 25 -9.10 -16.77 22.97
CA TRP A 25 -8.81 -17.96 22.19
C TRP A 25 -7.50 -17.70 21.48
N PHE A 26 -6.46 -18.47 21.77
CA PHE A 26 -5.22 -18.40 21.00
C PHE A 26 -5.28 -19.39 19.86
N TRP A 27 -4.93 -18.94 18.65
CA TRP A 27 -4.81 -19.80 17.47
C TRP A 27 -3.60 -19.34 16.65
N GLY A 28 -3.09 -20.23 15.79
CA GLY A 28 -1.93 -19.92 14.95
C GLY A 28 -0.63 -19.89 15.74
N ALA A 29 -0.23 -21.02 16.35
CA ALA A 29 1.05 -21.19 17.06
C ALA A 29 2.27 -21.23 16.11
N GLY A 30 2.34 -20.28 15.17
CA GLY A 30 3.46 -20.11 14.27
C GLY A 30 4.70 -19.65 15.02
N ARG A 31 5.87 -20.08 14.55
CA ARG A 31 7.16 -19.51 14.96
C ARG A 31 7.55 -18.42 13.98
N LEU A 32 8.15 -17.34 14.48
CA LEU A 32 8.71 -16.31 13.62
C LEU A 32 9.86 -16.93 12.80
N PRO A 33 9.94 -16.68 11.48
CA PRO A 33 11.09 -17.11 10.69
C PRO A 33 12.35 -16.36 11.12
N ASP A 34 13.49 -17.06 11.13
CA ASP A 34 14.79 -16.47 11.51
C ASP A 34 15.20 -15.32 10.58
N HIS A 35 14.76 -15.37 9.32
CA HIS A 35 15.02 -14.34 8.31
C HIS A 35 13.86 -14.28 7.31
N VAL A 36 13.61 -13.08 6.79
CA VAL A 36 12.73 -12.84 5.64
C VAL A 36 13.57 -12.18 4.56
N ARG A 37 13.45 -12.65 3.31
CA ARG A 37 14.08 -12.02 2.15
C ARG A 37 13.00 -11.39 1.29
N SER A 38 13.30 -10.23 0.75
CA SER A 38 12.44 -9.52 -0.20
C SER A 38 13.24 -9.12 -1.42
N VAL A 39 12.57 -9.08 -2.57
CA VAL A 39 13.08 -8.44 -3.79
C VAL A 39 12.65 -6.98 -3.88
N LEU A 40 11.88 -6.52 -2.89
CA LEU A 40 11.43 -5.14 -2.77
C LEU A 40 12.45 -4.37 -1.95
N ASP A 41 12.68 -3.14 -2.34
CA ASP A 41 13.55 -2.20 -1.65
C ASP A 41 12.74 -1.30 -0.70
N GLY A 42 11.41 -1.34 -0.76
CA GLY A 42 10.54 -0.62 0.17
C GLY A 42 9.07 -1.01 0.04
N VAL A 43 8.29 -0.71 1.07
CA VAL A 43 6.83 -0.97 1.12
C VAL A 43 6.09 0.27 1.62
N ILE A 44 5.02 0.64 0.94
CA ILE A 44 4.07 1.68 1.38
C ILE A 44 2.72 1.01 1.62
N SER A 45 2.28 0.94 2.87
CA SER A 45 1.05 0.25 3.26
C SER A 45 0.51 0.76 4.60
N GLN A 46 -0.74 0.42 4.92
CA GLN A 46 -1.31 0.54 6.26
C GLN A 46 -1.52 -0.83 6.94
N ASP A 47 -1.19 -1.93 6.25
CA ASP A 47 -1.35 -3.29 6.76
C ASP A 47 -0.25 -3.61 7.82
N PRO A 48 -0.64 -3.92 9.08
CA PRO A 48 0.32 -4.29 10.12
C PRO A 48 1.12 -5.55 9.77
N LEU A 49 0.60 -6.46 8.95
CA LEU A 49 1.34 -7.65 8.49
C LEU A 49 2.47 -7.24 7.55
N LEU A 50 2.21 -6.38 6.56
CA LEU A 50 3.24 -5.86 5.66
C LEU A 50 4.29 -5.05 6.42
N ALA A 51 3.88 -4.27 7.43
CA ALA A 51 4.81 -3.58 8.32
C ALA A 51 5.74 -4.54 9.07
N ALA A 52 5.19 -5.62 9.63
CA ALA A 52 5.97 -6.64 10.32
C ALA A 52 6.94 -7.39 9.38
N LEU A 53 6.50 -7.71 8.16
CA LEU A 53 7.33 -8.36 7.15
C LEU A 53 8.46 -7.45 6.65
N ALA A 54 8.18 -6.19 6.35
CA ALA A 54 9.19 -5.21 5.96
C ALA A 54 10.25 -5.04 7.05
N LYS A 55 9.82 -4.95 8.32
CA LYS A 55 10.72 -4.94 9.48
C LYS A 55 11.60 -6.19 9.56
N GLN A 56 11.02 -7.38 9.36
CA GLN A 56 11.77 -8.64 9.40
C GLN A 56 12.74 -8.80 8.22
N ALA A 57 12.42 -8.19 7.07
CA ALA A 57 13.28 -8.14 5.89
C ALA A 57 14.31 -6.99 5.93
N ALA A 58 14.27 -6.13 6.96
CA ALA A 58 15.09 -4.93 7.09
C ALA A 58 15.00 -3.97 5.88
N ILE A 59 13.80 -3.82 5.31
CA ILE A 59 13.52 -2.87 4.22
C ILE A 59 12.67 -1.69 4.73
N PRO A 60 12.82 -0.49 4.15
CA PRO A 60 11.98 0.67 4.45
C PRO A 60 10.48 0.40 4.38
N PHE A 61 9.75 0.97 5.34
CA PHE A 61 8.29 0.93 5.40
C PHE A 61 7.73 2.35 5.59
N GLY A 62 6.79 2.74 4.74
CA GLY A 62 6.06 4.00 4.82
C GLY A 62 4.56 3.77 4.99
N ALA A 63 3.89 4.61 5.79
CA ALA A 63 2.43 4.57 5.83
C ALA A 63 1.85 5.08 4.50
N ASN A 64 0.85 4.39 3.94
CA ASN A 64 0.10 4.88 2.78
C ASN A 64 -0.87 6.00 3.19
N ALA A 65 -0.36 7.19 3.49
CA ALA A 65 -1.20 8.38 3.61
C ALA A 65 -1.41 8.95 2.20
N ALA A 66 -2.67 9.24 1.84
CA ALA A 66 -2.97 9.93 0.59
C ALA A 66 -2.06 11.18 0.44
N PRO A 67 -1.43 11.40 -0.74
CA PRO A 67 -0.79 12.67 -1.03
C PRO A 67 -1.76 13.82 -0.71
N GLN A 68 -1.25 14.91 -0.14
CA GLN A 68 -2.11 16.09 0.04
C GLN A 68 -2.52 16.58 -1.36
N PRO A 69 -3.84 16.78 -1.63
CA PRO A 69 -4.28 17.20 -2.96
C PRO A 69 -3.58 18.50 -3.35
N LEU A 70 -2.99 18.52 -4.54
CA LEU A 70 -2.38 19.73 -5.09
C LEU A 70 -3.43 20.84 -5.17
N PRO A 71 -3.11 22.09 -4.79
CA PRO A 71 -4.05 23.18 -4.89
C PRO A 71 -4.50 23.35 -6.35
N PRO A 72 -5.75 23.81 -6.60
CA PRO A 72 -6.30 23.95 -7.97
C PRO A 72 -5.48 24.87 -8.89
N THR A 73 -4.62 25.69 -8.32
CA THR A 73 -3.71 26.63 -9.00
C THR A 73 -2.34 26.01 -9.34
N ALA A 74 -2.09 24.76 -8.97
CA ALA A 74 -0.85 24.06 -9.29
C ALA A 74 -0.74 23.88 -10.82
N GLY A 75 0.24 24.57 -11.44
CA GLY A 75 0.55 24.42 -12.85
C GLY A 75 1.26 23.08 -13.13
N LEU A 76 1.45 22.76 -14.41
CA LEU A 76 2.15 21.53 -14.85
C LEU A 76 3.54 21.37 -14.20
N ALA A 77 4.25 22.46 -13.93
CA ALA A 77 5.54 22.45 -13.22
C ALA A 77 5.43 22.06 -11.73
N SER A 78 4.31 22.39 -11.08
CA SER A 78 4.03 21.99 -9.69
C SER A 78 3.63 20.51 -9.60
N MET A 79 2.97 19.98 -10.63
CA MET A 79 2.77 18.53 -10.78
C MET A 79 4.10 17.80 -10.98
N GLU A 80 5.03 18.38 -11.75
CA GLU A 80 6.38 17.80 -11.94
C GLU A 80 7.22 17.79 -10.65
N ALA A 81 7.15 18.84 -9.83
CA ALA A 81 7.86 18.91 -8.55
C ALA A 81 7.23 18.01 -7.44
N ALA A 82 5.91 17.80 -7.48
CA ALA A 82 5.21 16.94 -6.52
C ALA A 82 5.59 15.45 -6.65
N TRP A 83 5.93 15.01 -7.85
CA TRP A 83 6.35 13.63 -8.11
C TRP A 83 7.71 13.28 -7.51
N ASP A 84 8.61 14.26 -7.38
CA ASP A 84 9.99 14.01 -6.98
C ASP A 84 10.16 13.83 -5.47
N GLN A 85 9.15 14.22 -4.68
CA GLN A 85 9.36 14.47 -3.24
C GLN A 85 8.46 13.69 -2.29
N ASP A 86 7.30 13.16 -2.67
CA ASP A 86 6.35 12.74 -1.63
C ASP A 86 6.40 11.26 -1.24
N TRP A 87 6.51 10.30 -2.17
CA TRP A 87 6.48 8.87 -1.80
C TRP A 87 7.86 8.20 -1.72
N LEU A 88 8.82 8.56 -2.59
CA LEU A 88 10.21 8.06 -2.50
C LEU A 88 10.95 8.68 -1.32
N ALA A 89 10.79 9.98 -1.08
CA ALA A 89 11.40 10.63 0.08
C ALA A 89 10.83 10.10 1.40
N ARG A 90 9.54 9.70 1.44
CA ARG A 90 8.93 9.00 2.58
C ARG A 90 9.61 7.68 2.91
N LEU A 91 10.14 6.98 1.92
CA LEU A 91 10.89 5.75 2.11
C LEU A 91 12.39 6.00 2.35
N GLY A 92 12.89 7.21 2.07
CA GLY A 92 14.30 7.55 2.20
C GLY A 92 15.22 6.80 1.23
N ILE A 93 14.73 6.49 0.01
CA ILE A 93 15.46 5.65 -0.95
C ILE A 93 15.90 6.49 -2.17
N GLU A 94 17.18 6.41 -2.53
CA GLU A 94 17.83 7.29 -3.52
C GLU A 94 18.00 6.67 -4.93
N THR A 95 17.84 5.35 -5.13
CA THR A 95 18.14 4.68 -6.42
C THR A 95 17.24 3.49 -6.74
N SER A 96 17.02 3.24 -8.04
CA SER A 96 16.31 2.10 -8.68
C SER A 96 15.66 1.12 -7.70
N THR A 97 14.45 1.46 -7.30
CA THR A 97 13.77 0.85 -6.17
C THR A 97 12.57 0.06 -6.66
N ARG A 98 12.49 -1.23 -6.36
CA ARG A 98 11.24 -1.97 -6.50
C ARG A 98 10.40 -1.74 -5.24
N VAL A 99 9.44 -0.82 -5.32
CA VAL A 99 8.53 -0.48 -4.21
C VAL A 99 7.17 -1.15 -4.40
N LEU A 100 6.66 -1.73 -3.32
CA LEU A 100 5.26 -2.13 -3.25
C LEU A 100 4.42 -0.96 -2.72
N LEU A 101 3.45 -0.51 -3.50
CA LEU A 101 2.37 0.35 -3.04
C LEU A 101 1.12 -0.50 -2.80
N ASP A 102 0.73 -0.65 -1.54
CA ASP A 102 -0.45 -1.41 -1.16
C ASP A 102 -1.71 -0.55 -1.28
N LEU A 103 -2.57 -0.95 -2.22
CA LEU A 103 -3.90 -0.41 -2.46
C LEU A 103 -5.00 -1.42 -2.12
N GLY A 104 -4.72 -2.48 -1.37
CA GLY A 104 -5.69 -3.55 -1.07
C GLY A 104 -6.92 -3.10 -0.27
N HIS A 105 -6.84 -1.93 0.37
CA HIS A 105 -7.96 -1.31 1.08
C HIS A 105 -8.84 -0.44 0.18
N VAL A 106 -8.36 -0.09 -1.02
CA VAL A 106 -9.05 0.79 -1.97
C VAL A 106 -10.13 0.03 -2.71
N GLN A 107 -11.33 0.60 -2.80
CA GLN A 107 -12.49 -0.05 -3.43
C GLN A 107 -12.96 0.64 -4.71
N SER A 108 -12.35 1.77 -5.08
CA SER A 108 -12.70 2.50 -6.30
C SER A 108 -11.48 3.12 -6.98
N LEU A 109 -11.59 3.39 -8.28
CA LEU A 109 -10.53 4.07 -9.02
C LEU A 109 -10.31 5.52 -8.53
N ALA A 110 -11.37 6.21 -8.09
CA ALA A 110 -11.26 7.55 -7.53
C ALA A 110 -10.48 7.57 -6.21
N GLU A 111 -10.69 6.56 -5.35
CA GLU A 111 -9.86 6.36 -4.16
C GLU A 111 -8.42 6.01 -4.55
N ALA A 112 -8.21 5.14 -5.54
CA ALA A 112 -6.86 4.80 -6.02
C ALA A 112 -6.11 6.04 -6.53
N ASP A 113 -6.79 6.92 -7.26
CA ASP A 113 -6.24 8.20 -7.71
C ASP A 113 -5.94 9.15 -6.54
N ALA A 114 -6.80 9.18 -5.51
CA ALA A 114 -6.50 9.90 -4.27
C ALA A 114 -5.25 9.35 -3.55
N HIS A 115 -4.85 8.10 -3.83
CA HIS A 115 -3.62 7.47 -3.37
C HIS A 115 -2.47 7.55 -4.40
N GLY A 116 -2.59 8.39 -5.44
CA GLY A 116 -1.52 8.67 -6.40
C GLY A 116 -1.46 7.72 -7.60
N PHE A 117 -2.51 6.95 -7.90
CA PHE A 117 -2.49 6.02 -9.04
C PHE A 117 -2.24 6.74 -10.38
N SER A 118 -2.96 7.83 -10.67
CA SER A 118 -2.72 8.66 -11.86
C SER A 118 -1.28 9.18 -11.94
N ASP A 119 -0.65 9.51 -10.81
CA ASP A 119 0.74 9.97 -10.76
C ASP A 119 1.72 8.89 -11.19
N LEU A 120 1.48 7.64 -10.81
CA LEU A 120 2.28 6.50 -11.27
C LEU A 120 2.18 6.33 -12.80
N VAL A 121 0.98 6.45 -13.36
CA VAL A 121 0.76 6.36 -14.82
C VAL A 121 1.47 7.50 -15.56
N HIS A 122 1.45 8.72 -15.00
CA HIS A 122 2.21 9.84 -15.53
C HIS A 122 3.73 9.64 -15.40
N GLY A 123 4.23 9.13 -14.27
CA GLY A 123 5.62 8.75 -14.06
C GLY A 123 6.14 7.76 -15.11
N LEU A 124 5.32 6.76 -15.43
CA LEU A 124 5.61 5.81 -16.50
C LEU A 124 5.67 6.51 -17.87
N SER A 125 4.73 7.42 -18.16
CA SER A 125 4.68 8.17 -19.43
C SER A 125 5.88 9.11 -19.61
N ALA A 126 6.31 9.75 -18.52
CA ALA A 126 7.47 10.64 -18.46
C ALA A 126 8.83 9.90 -18.38
N ARG A 127 8.83 8.56 -18.38
CA ARG A 127 10.02 7.70 -18.22
C ARG A 127 10.79 7.92 -16.90
N ARG A 128 10.07 8.32 -15.83
CA ARG A 128 10.59 8.29 -14.46
C ARG A 128 10.41 6.93 -13.78
N LEU A 129 9.47 6.13 -14.29
CA LEU A 129 9.30 4.72 -13.93
C LEU A 129 9.55 3.86 -15.17
N ASP A 130 10.24 2.73 -14.99
CA ASP A 130 10.46 1.76 -16.06
C ASP A 130 9.19 0.96 -16.35
N ASP A 131 8.50 0.55 -15.28
CA ASP A 131 7.31 -0.28 -15.33
C ASP A 131 6.41 -0.13 -14.09
N LEU A 132 5.16 -0.59 -14.24
CA LEU A 132 4.19 -0.77 -13.18
C LEU A 132 3.67 -2.21 -13.26
N LEU A 133 3.75 -2.93 -12.15
CA LEU A 133 3.08 -4.22 -11.98
C LEU A 133 1.85 -3.99 -11.10
N ILE A 134 0.67 -4.18 -11.68
CA ILE A 134 -0.60 -4.07 -10.96
C ILE A 134 -1.07 -5.49 -10.67
N ASP A 135 -1.19 -5.83 -9.40
CA ASP A 135 -1.71 -7.11 -8.91
C ASP A 135 -3.12 -6.88 -8.35
N THR A 136 -4.11 -7.55 -8.92
CA THR A 136 -5.51 -7.43 -8.50
C THR A 136 -5.91 -8.61 -7.61
N ALA A 137 -6.94 -8.43 -6.78
CA ALA A 137 -7.35 -9.43 -5.80
C ALA A 137 -7.80 -10.79 -6.41
N ASP A 138 -8.17 -10.81 -7.68
CA ASP A 138 -8.50 -12.02 -8.45
C ASP A 138 -7.27 -12.72 -9.05
N GLY A 139 -6.06 -12.24 -8.76
CA GLY A 139 -4.78 -12.79 -9.21
C GLY A 139 -4.39 -12.38 -10.62
N VAL A 140 -5.13 -11.46 -11.25
CA VAL A 140 -4.74 -10.91 -12.56
C VAL A 140 -3.58 -9.92 -12.35
N GLN A 141 -2.48 -10.17 -13.05
CA GLN A 141 -1.32 -9.29 -13.04
C GLN A 141 -1.21 -8.55 -14.36
N LEU A 142 -1.22 -7.22 -14.29
CA LEU A 142 -1.04 -6.35 -15.45
C LEU A 142 0.35 -5.70 -15.37
N HIS A 143 1.20 -6.03 -16.35
CA HIS A 143 2.50 -5.39 -16.50
C HIS A 143 2.42 -4.23 -17.50
N TRP A 144 2.48 -3.01 -17.00
CA TRP A 144 2.44 -1.80 -17.79
C TRP A 144 3.84 -1.20 -17.93
N ARG A 145 4.36 -1.17 -19.16
CA ARG A 145 5.62 -0.50 -19.51
C ARG A 145 5.38 0.71 -20.41
N ASN A 146 6.32 1.64 -20.47
CA ASN A 146 6.19 2.82 -21.34
C ASN A 146 5.78 2.48 -22.80
N PRO A 147 6.35 1.46 -23.50
CA PRO A 147 5.93 1.11 -24.87
C PRO A 147 4.48 0.62 -24.97
N HIS A 148 3.89 0.12 -23.88
CA HIS A 148 2.50 -0.38 -23.89
C HIS A 148 1.47 0.74 -24.08
N ARG A 149 1.83 2.02 -23.83
CA ARG A 149 0.94 3.17 -24.06
C ARG A 149 0.51 3.34 -25.52
N TRP A 150 1.28 2.79 -26.46
CA TRP A 150 0.98 2.82 -27.89
C TRP A 150 0.19 1.59 -28.37
N ARG A 151 -0.05 0.60 -27.48
CA ARG A 151 -0.79 -0.62 -27.81
C ARG A 151 -2.30 -0.42 -27.84
N PHE A 152 -2.80 0.73 -27.39
CA PHE A 152 -4.18 1.17 -27.58
C PHE A 152 -4.60 1.22 -29.07
N TRP A 153 -3.63 1.34 -29.99
CA TRP A 153 -3.85 1.34 -31.44
C TRP A 153 -3.84 -0.05 -32.08
N ARG A 154 -3.69 -1.13 -31.31
CA ARG A 154 -3.78 -2.49 -31.84
C ARG A 154 -5.21 -2.98 -31.64
N SER A 155 -6.01 -2.83 -32.70
CA SER A 155 -7.30 -3.52 -32.84
C SER A 155 -7.14 -5.00 -32.47
N ARG A 156 -8.14 -5.58 -31.82
CA ARG A 156 -8.18 -7.03 -31.60
C ARG A 156 -8.04 -7.71 -32.96
N LEU A 157 -7.07 -8.61 -33.10
CA LEU A 157 -7.08 -9.54 -34.22
C LEU A 157 -8.42 -10.28 -34.16
N PRO A 158 -9.22 -10.30 -35.25
CA PRO A 158 -10.48 -11.05 -35.26
C PRO A 158 -10.21 -12.51 -34.91
N ALA A 159 -11.14 -13.11 -34.17
CA ALA A 159 -11.13 -14.52 -33.80
C ALA A 159 -11.27 -15.44 -35.02
#